data_AF-A0A3D1M953-F1
#
_entry.id   AF-A0A3D1M953-F1
#
_cell.length_a   1.000
_cell.length_b   1.000
_cell.length_c   1.000
_cell.angle_alpha   90.00
_cell.angle_beta   90.00
_cell.angle_gamma   90.00
#
_symmetry.space_group_name_H-M   'P 1'
#
loop_
_entity.id
_entity.type
_entity.pdbx_description
1 polymer ?
#
loop_
_entity_poly.entity_id
_entity_poly.type
_entity_poly.pdbx_seq_one_letter_code
_entity_poly.pdbx_strand_id
1 'polypeptide(L)' 'FFAQIKEKYPDQLWMADCSTVAEAKHADELGFDFIGCTMVGYTPESTGDKIAANDFAILKDIIANVRHGRVIAEGNI' A
#
# COMPACT_ATOMS: atom_id res chain seq x y z
N PHE A 1 14.18 7.69 7.01
CA PHE A 1 13.44 7.49 8.28
C PHE A 1 13.03 6.03 8.47
N PHE A 2 12.17 5.44 7.62
CA PHE A 2 11.71 4.06 7.80
C PHE A 2 12.83 3.01 7.97
N ALA A 3 13.89 3.10 7.16
CA ALA A 3 15.05 2.20 7.28
C ALA A 3 15.65 2.14 8.70
N GLN A 4 15.70 3.28 9.41
CA GLN A 4 16.22 3.34 10.79
C GLN A 4 15.27 2.65 11.78
N ILE A 5 13.96 2.72 11.54
CA ILE A 5 12.97 2.02 12.38
C ILE A 5 13.03 0.52 12.14
N LYS A 6 13.14 0.10 10.87
CA LYS A 6 13.26 -1.30 10.50
C LYS A 6 14.54 -1.93 11.06
N GLU A 7 15.66 -1.21 11.05
CA GLU A 7 16.91 -1.66 11.69
C GLU A 7 16.77 -1.80 13.21
N LYS A 8 16.03 -0.89 13.86
CA LYS A 8 15.80 -0.94 15.30
C LYS A 8 14.89 -2.10 15.73
N TYR A 9 13.96 -2.52 14.88
CA TYR A 9 13.00 -3.59 15.15
C TYR A 9 12.97 -4.58 13.96
N PRO A 10 14.02 -5.39 13.77
CA PRO A 10 14.20 -6.19 12.56
C PRO A 10 13.18 -7.33 12.42
N ASP A 11 12.64 -7.84 13.54
CA ASP A 11 11.67 -8.95 13.55
C ASP A 11 10.21 -8.47 13.52
N GLN A 12 9.98 -7.16 13.64
CA GLN A 12 8.63 -6.59 13.56
C GLN A 12 8.20 -6.57 12.09
N LEU A 13 7.00 -7.09 11.81
CA LEU A 13 6.38 -6.94 10.50
C LEU A 13 5.77 -5.54 10.38
N TRP A 14 5.96 -4.90 9.23
CA TRP A 14 5.50 -3.54 8.96
C TRP A 14 4.51 -3.52 7.80
N MET A 15 3.45 -2.73 7.98
CA MET A 15 2.45 -2.45 6.94
C MET A 15 2.50 -0.98 6.57
N ALA A 16 2.44 -0.68 5.27
CA ALA A 16 2.25 0.67 4.77
C ALA A 16 0.79 0.85 4.33
N ASP A 17 0.13 1.86 4.89
CA ASP A 17 -1.18 2.31 4.42
C ASP A 17 -1.00 3.29 3.25
N CYS A 18 -1.41 2.88 2.06
CA CYS A 18 -1.23 3.64 0.83
C CYS A 18 -2.58 4.13 0.27
N SER A 19 -2.53 5.27 -0.42
CA SER A 19 -3.66 5.91 -1.09
C SER A 19 -3.56 5.88 -2.61
N THR A 20 -2.36 5.69 -3.16
CA THR A 20 -2.12 5.60 -4.61
C THR A 20 -1.25 4.40 -4.98
N VAL A 21 -1.28 3.99 -6.25
CA VAL A 21 -0.40 2.94 -6.78
C VAL A 21 1.08 3.33 -6.66
N ALA A 22 1.41 4.63 -6.79
CA ALA A 22 2.78 5.12 -6.65
C ALA A 22 3.31 4.96 -5.22
N GLU A 23 2.48 5.27 -4.21
CA GLU A 23 2.82 5.04 -2.81
C GLU A 23 3.01 3.56 -2.50
N ALA A 24 2.13 2.71 -3.02
CA ALA A 24 2.23 1.26 -2.84
C ALA A 24 3.56 0.71 -3.38
N LYS A 25 3.98 1.16 -4.56
CA LYS A 25 5.29 0.80 -5.15
C LYS A 25 6.46 1.32 -4.31
N HIS A 26 6.36 2.56 -3.85
CA HIS A 26 7.42 3.15 -3.03
C HIS A 26 7.56 2.44 -1.68
N ALA A 27 6.45 2.07 -1.04
CA ALA A 27 6.46 1.30 0.19
C ALA A 27 7.06 -0.10 0.01
N ASP A 28 6.79 -0.75 -1.12
CA ASP A 28 7.43 -2.02 -1.48
C ASP A 28 8.96 -1.87 -1.63
N GLU A 29 9.41 -0.84 -2.34
CA GLU A 29 10.84 -0.51 -2.50
C GLU A 29 11.54 -0.19 -1.17
N LEU A 30 10.82 0.44 -0.24
CA LEU A 30 11.31 0.71 1.12
C LEU A 30 11.37 -0.57 1.98
N GLY A 31 10.73 -1.65 1.54
CA GLY A 31 10.77 -2.96 2.19
C GLY A 31 9.72 -3.14 3.29
N PHE A 32 8.53 -2.58 3.14
CA PHE A 32 7.40 -2.97 4.00
C PHE A 32 6.98 -4.42 3.71
N ASP A 33 6.58 -5.16 4.74
CA ASP A 33 6.16 -6.56 4.62
C ASP A 33 4.74 -6.68 4.04
N PHE A 34 3.91 -5.66 4.28
CA PHE A 34 2.54 -5.58 3.81
C PHE A 34 2.24 -4.21 3.19
N ILE A 35 1.43 -4.22 2.15
CA ILE A 35 0.99 -3.03 1.42
C ILE A 35 -0.54 -2.96 1.49
N GLY A 36 -1.06 -1.98 2.22
CA GLY A 36 -2.49 -1.71 2.36
C GLY A 36 -2.98 -0.66 1.38
N CYS A 37 -4.20 -0.81 0.89
CA CYS A 37 -4.91 0.23 0.14
C CYS A 37 -5.85 1.07 1.02
N THR A 38 -5.67 1.01 2.35
CA THR A 38 -6.51 1.63 3.39
C THR A 38 -6.84 3.09 3.15
N MET A 39 -5.92 3.86 2.55
CA MET A 39 -6.05 5.30 2.38
C MET A 39 -6.60 5.72 1.01
N VAL A 40 -6.93 4.77 0.12
CA VAL A 40 -7.55 5.07 -1.18
C VAL A 40 -8.91 5.74 -0.96
N GLY A 41 -9.06 6.96 -1.47
CA GLY A 41 -10.27 7.78 -1.28
C GLY A 41 -10.22 8.68 -0.05
N TYR A 42 -9.19 8.56 0.79
CA TYR A 42 -9.04 9.31 2.06
C TYR A 42 -7.93 10.37 2.02
N THR A 43 -7.29 10.58 0.87
CA THR A 43 -6.26 11.62 0.66
C THR A 43 -6.67 12.56 -0.48
N PRO A 44 -6.15 13.80 -0.52
CA PRO A 44 -6.33 14.70 -1.66
C PRO A 44 -5.92 14.08 -3.00
N GLU A 45 -4.86 13.28 -3.00
CA GLU A 45 -4.27 12.62 -4.17
C GLU A 45 -5.13 11.47 -4.73
N SER A 46 -6.01 10.92 -3.90
CA SER A 46 -6.90 9.80 -4.25
C SER A 46 -8.38 10.16 -4.10
N THR A 47 -8.71 11.46 -4.00
CA THR A 47 -10.09 11.89 -3.75
C THR A 47 -11.03 11.42 -4.86
N GLY A 48 -12.05 10.65 -4.46
CA GLY A 48 -13.05 10.08 -5.39
C GLY A 48 -12.70 8.68 -5.89
N ASP A 49 -11.47 8.21 -5.67
CA ASP A 49 -11.09 6.84 -5.95
C ASP A 49 -11.77 5.88 -4.97
N LYS A 50 -12.11 4.68 -5.46
CA LYS A 50 -12.69 3.61 -4.67
C LYS A 50 -12.05 2.30 -5.05
N ILE A 51 -11.72 1.48 -4.06
CA ILE A 51 -11.02 0.22 -4.29
C ILE A 51 -11.87 -0.74 -5.12
N ALA A 52 -13.19 -0.78 -4.90
CA ALA A 52 -14.12 -1.62 -5.67
C ALA A 52 -14.49 -1.07 -7.07
N ALA A 53 -14.01 0.13 -7.45
CA ALA A 53 -14.34 0.69 -8.76
C ALA A 53 -13.68 -0.09 -9.91
N ASN A 54 -14.38 -0.16 -11.04
CA ASN A 54 -13.89 -0.75 -12.30
C ASN A 54 -13.35 -2.18 -12.12
N ASP A 55 -14.10 -3.02 -11.39
CA ASP A 55 -13.68 -4.39 -11.06
C ASP A 55 -12.29 -4.42 -10.40
N PHE A 56 -12.14 -3.65 -9.33
CA PHE A 56 -10.93 -3.58 -8.52
C PHE A 56 -9.68 -3.13 -9.27
N ALA A 57 -9.80 -2.20 -10.22
CA ALA A 57 -8.70 -1.80 -11.10
C ALA A 57 -7.45 -1.33 -10.34
N ILE A 58 -7.60 -0.44 -9.35
CA ILE A 58 -6.48 0.06 -8.54
C ILE A 58 -5.81 -1.07 -7.76
N LEU A 59 -6.59 -1.97 -7.15
CA LEU A 59 -6.06 -3.10 -6.41
C LEU A 59 -5.28 -4.06 -7.33
N LYS A 60 -5.80 -4.34 -8.53
CA LYS A 60 -5.11 -5.14 -9.54
C LYS A 60 -3.79 -4.49 -9.97
N ASP A 61 -3.77 -3.17 -10.16
CA ASP A 61 -2.56 -2.44 -10.51
C ASP A 61 -1.51 -2.50 -9.40
N ILE A 62 -1.93 -2.39 -8.13
CA ILE A 62 -1.04 -2.57 -6.97
C ILE A 62 -0.44 -3.98 -6.97
N ILE A 63 -1.28 -5.02 -7.08
CA ILE A 63 -0.83 -6.43 -7.11
C ILE A 63 0.15 -6.70 -8.26
N ALA A 64 -0.05 -6.07 -9.42
CA ALA A 64 0.84 -6.26 -10.58
C ALA A 64 2.22 -5.60 -10.42
N ASN A 65 2.33 -4.56 -9.58
CA ASN A 65 3.53 -3.74 -9.44
C ASN A 65 4.32 -3.99 -8.16
N VAL A 66 3.68 -4.35 -7.05
CA VAL A 66 4.33 -4.74 -5.80
C VAL A 66 5.03 -6.09 -5.98
N ARG A 67 6.29 -6.19 -5.55
CA ARG A 67 7.16 -7.35 -5.78
C ARG A 67 7.52 -8.10 -4.51
N HIS A 68 7.68 -7.41 -3.38
CA HIS A 68 8.21 -7.98 -2.15
C HIS A 68 7.14 -8.08 -1.05
N GLY A 69 6.41 -6.99 -0.82
CA GLY A 69 5.34 -6.90 0.17
C GLY A 69 4.09 -7.67 -0.26
N ARG A 70 3.35 -8.17 0.73
CA ARG A 70 2.04 -8.81 0.51
C ARG A 70 0.95 -7.75 0.52
N VAL A 71 0.10 -7.76 -0.50
CA VAL A 71 -1.01 -6.80 -0.59
C VAL A 71 -2.15 -7.21 0.35
N ILE A 72 -2.64 -6.25 1.14
CA ILE A 72 -3.84 -6.37 1.97
C ILE A 72 -4.91 -5.44 1.39
N ALA A 73 -6.03 -6.03 0.98
CA ALA A 73 -7.17 -5.28 0.50
C ALA A 73 -7.97 -4.75 1.70
N GLU A 74 -7.87 -3.45 1.98
CA GLU A 74 -8.48 -2.78 3.13
C GLU A 74 -9.06 -1.42 2.72
N GLY A 75 -10.25 -1.08 3.25
CA GLY A 75 -10.95 0.17 2.98
C GLY A 75 -12.02 0.07 1.88
N ASN A 76 -13.27 0.41 2.19
CA ASN A 76 -14.39 0.45 1.23
C ASN A 76 -14.54 -0.80 0.33
N ILE A 77 -14.37 -2.00 0.89
CA ILE A 77 -14.62 -3.32 0.26
C ILE A 77 -15.76 -4.04 0.99
#